data_AF-A0A1H6DG92-F1
#
_entry.id   AF-A0A1H6DG92-F1
#
_cell.length_a   1.000
_cell.length_b   1.000
_cell.length_c   1.000
_cell.angle_alpha   90.00
_cell.angle_beta   90.00
_cell.angle_gamma   90.00
#
_symmetry.space_group_name_H-M   'P 1'
#
loop_
_entity.id
_entity.type
_entity.pdbx_description
1 polymer ?
#
loop_
_entity_poly.entity_id
_entity_poly.type
_entity_poly.pdbx_seq_one_letter_code
_entity_poly.pdbx_strand_id
1 'polypeptide(L)' 'MKIKADASVCIGAGMCALTVPKVFDQSEEEGTVVLLEEAPPAELEDAVRRAVTLCPSGAISAS' A
#
# COMPACT_ATOMS: atom_id res chain seq x y z
N MET A 1 3.58 13.11 1.40
CA MET A 1 2.67 12.49 2.41
C MET A 1 3.39 11.37 3.17
N LYS A 2 2.87 10.90 4.31
CA LYS A 2 3.41 9.77 5.08
C LYS A 2 2.45 8.58 5.05
N ILE A 3 2.94 7.39 4.71
CA ILE A 3 2.15 6.17 4.54
C ILE A 3 2.31 5.25 5.75
N LYS A 4 1.25 4.52 6.09
CA LYS A 4 1.30 3.37 7.00
C LYS A 4 0.64 2.16 6.37
N ALA A 5 1.21 0.99 6.64
CA ALA A 5 0.65 -0.30 6.27
C ALA A 5 0.60 -1.21 7.50
N ASP A 6 -0.50 -1.93 7.67
CA ASP A 6 -0.72 -2.89 8.74
C ASP A 6 -0.96 -4.28 8.14
N ALA A 7 0.07 -5.12 8.18
CA ALA A 7 0.01 -6.48 7.68
C ALA A 7 -0.99 -7.36 8.45
N SER A 8 -1.28 -7.05 9.72
CA SER A 8 -2.24 -7.82 10.54
C SER A 8 -3.70 -7.58 10.12
N VAL A 9 -3.98 -6.47 9.45
CA VAL A 9 -5.30 -6.12 8.87
C VAL A 9 -5.37 -6.52 7.39
N CYS A 10 -4.24 -6.82 6.76
CA CYS A 10 -4.19 -7.12 5.34
C CYS A 10 -4.84 -8.47 5.01
N ILE A 11 -5.73 -8.48 4.02
CA ILE A 11 -6.38 -9.71 3.52
C ILE A 11 -5.77 -10.23 2.20
N GLY A 12 -4.60 -9.72 1.81
CA GLY A 12 -3.86 -10.22 0.64
C GLY A 12 -4.44 -9.89 -0.74
N ALA A 13 -5.27 -8.85 -0.85
CA ALA A 13 -5.98 -8.52 -2.10
C ALA A 13 -5.11 -7.98 -3.26
N GLY A 14 -3.84 -7.61 -3.02
CA GLY A 14 -2.90 -7.17 -4.06
C GLY A 14 -3.14 -5.79 -4.69
N MET A 15 -4.26 -5.12 -4.38
CA MET A 15 -4.61 -3.84 -5.01
C MET A 15 -3.55 -2.74 -4.84
N CYS A 16 -2.83 -2.72 -3.72
CA CYS A 16 -1.79 -1.73 -3.46
C CYS A 16 -0.58 -1.90 -4.40
N ALA A 17 0.00 -3.11 -4.44
CA ALA A 17 1.13 -3.45 -5.30
C ALA A 17 0.78 -3.32 -6.80
N LEU A 18 -0.44 -3.67 -7.20
CA LEU A 18 -0.90 -3.46 -8.58
C LEU A 18 -1.07 -1.98 -8.95
N THR A 19 -1.49 -1.14 -8.00
CA THR A 19 -1.77 0.29 -8.26
C THR A 19 -0.50 1.14 -8.28
N VAL A 20 0.43 0.87 -7.37
CA VAL A 20 1.68 1.65 -7.24
C VAL A 20 2.82 0.74 -6.72
N PRO A 21 3.38 -0.12 -7.59
CA PRO A 21 4.40 -1.11 -7.21
C PRO A 21 5.73 -0.48 -6.77
N LYS A 22 5.92 0.82 -7.00
CA LYS A 22 7.08 1.57 -6.50
C LYS A 22 7.01 1.84 -4.99
N VAL A 23 5.84 1.67 -4.37
CA VAL A 23 5.57 2.05 -2.97
C VAL A 23 5.10 0.84 -2.15
N PHE A 24 4.38 -0.08 -2.77
CA PHE A 24 3.89 -1.29 -2.10
C PHE A 24 4.33 -2.54 -2.85
N ASP A 25 4.53 -3.60 -2.07
CA ASP A 25 4.69 -4.97 -2.55
C ASP A 25 3.82 -5.93 -1.72
N GLN A 26 3.91 -7.22 -1.99
CA GLN A 26 3.37 -8.28 -1.14
C GLN A 26 4.48 -9.21 -0.66
N SER A 27 4.36 -9.67 0.58
CA SER A 27 5.21 -10.74 1.12
C SER A 27 5.02 -12.00 0.27
N GLU A 28 6.12 -12.60 -0.19
CA GLU A 28 6.08 -13.87 -0.92
C GLU A 28 5.59 -15.04 -0.05
N GLU A 29 5.80 -14.96 1.27
CA GLU A 29 5.41 -15.99 2.23
C GLU A 29 3.95 -15.82 2.70
N GLU A 30 3.57 -14.60 3.07
CA GLU A 30 2.29 -14.31 3.73
C GLU A 30 1.24 -13.71 2.77
N GLY A 31 1.64 -13.22 1.60
CA GLY A 31 0.77 -12.49 0.67
C GLY A 31 0.29 -11.12 1.19
N THR A 32 0.69 -10.72 2.39
CA THR A 32 0.31 -9.44 3.01
C THR A 32 1.11 -8.27 2.44
N VAL A 33 0.55 -7.06 2.57
CA VAL A 33 1.20 -5.83 2.13
C VAL A 33 2.59 -5.64 2.75
N VAL A 34 3.55 -5.18 1.95
CA VAL A 34 4.86 -4.67 2.35
C VAL A 34 4.95 -3.22 1.89
N LEU A 35 5.35 -2.32 2.79
CA LEU A 35 5.60 -0.91 2.46
C LEU A 35 7.06 -0.73 2.06
N LEU A 36 7.30 -0.35 0.80
CA LEU A 36 8.64 -0.14 0.25
C LEU A 36 9.14 1.29 0.48
N GLU A 37 8.23 2.27 0.44
CA GLU A 37 8.55 3.69 0.59
C GLU A 37 7.50 4.38 1.48
N GLU A 38 7.91 4.80 2.67
CA GLU A 38 7.04 5.43 3.67
C GLU A 38 6.69 6.88 3.30
N ALA A 39 7.58 7.57 2.56
CA ALA A 39 7.44 8.96 2.16
C ALA A 39 7.73 9.14 0.67
N PRO A 40 6.81 8.72 -0.22
CA PRO A 40 7.07 8.73 -1.66
C PRO A 40 7.12 10.14 -2.24
N PRO A 41 7.79 10.31 -3.39
CA PRO A 41 7.84 11.59 -4.10
C PRO A 41 6.43 12.08 -4.51
N ALA A 42 6.29 13.40 -4.66
CA ALA A 42 5.02 14.07 -4.94
C ALA A 42 4.28 13.49 -6.16
N GLU A 43 5.02 13.05 -7.19
CA GLU A 43 4.50 12.42 -8.41
C GLU A 43 3.73 11.10 -8.18
N LEU A 44 3.95 10.43 -7.04
CA LEU A 44 3.29 9.18 -6.70
C LEU A 44 2.10 9.37 -5.75
N GLU A 45 1.88 10.57 -5.19
CA GLU A 45 0.86 10.77 -4.14
C GLU A 45 -0.56 10.42 -4.63
N ASP A 46 -0.91 10.75 -5.86
CA ASP A 46 -2.24 10.41 -6.40
C ASP A 46 -2.42 8.90 -6.60
N ALA A 47 -1.35 8.20 -6.97
CA ALA A 47 -1.37 6.74 -7.07
C ALA A 47 -1.50 6.09 -5.68
N VAL A 48 -0.83 6.66 -4.67
CA VAL A 48 -0.96 6.23 -3.27
C VAL A 48 -2.38 6.45 -2.74
N ARG A 49 -2.99 7.62 -2.98
CA ARG A 49 -4.38 7.91 -2.59
C ARG A 49 -5.36 6.91 -3.23
N ARG A 50 -5.14 6.56 -4.50
CA ARG A 50 -5.91 5.50 -5.17
C ARG A 50 -5.70 4.13 -4.51
N ALA A 51 -4.46 3.74 -4.22
CA ALA A 51 -4.16 2.48 -3.55
C ALA A 51 -4.88 2.38 -2.19
N VAL A 52 -4.84 3.45 -1.39
CA VAL A 52 -5.56 3.54 -0.10
C VAL A 52 -7.06 3.34 -0.29
N THR A 53 -7.66 3.99 -1.28
CA THR A 53 -9.09 3.88 -1.59
C THR A 53 -9.47 2.46 -2.07
N LEU A 54 -8.58 1.80 -2.82
CA LEU A 54 -8.80 0.47 -3.37
C LEU A 54 -8.51 -0.66 -2.38
N CYS A 55 -7.94 -0.37 -1.20
CA CYS A 55 -7.64 -1.39 -0.20
C CYS A 55 -8.93 -1.87 0.47
N PRO A 56 -9.39 -3.11 0.22
CA PRO A 56 -10.69 -3.58 0.72
C PRO A 56 -10.72 -3.77 2.24
N SER A 57 -9.57 -4.04 2.87
CA SER A 57 -9.49 -4.23 4.32
C SER A 57 -9.11 -2.98 5.10
N GLY A 58 -8.80 -1.86 4.43
CA GLY A 58 -8.32 -0.66 5.09
C GLY A 58 -6.94 -0.80 5.74
N ALA A 59 -6.13 -1.78 5.30
CA ALA A 59 -4.79 -2.06 5.84
C ALA A 59 -3.75 -0.97 5.55
N ILE A 60 -4.03 -0.01 4.67
CA ILE A 60 -3.13 1.09 4.33
C ILE A 60 -3.80 2.45 4.52
N SER A 61 -3.04 3.42 5.00
CA SER A 61 -3.48 4.81 5.18
C SER A 61 -2.38 5.78 4.80
N ALA A 62 -2.75 7.02 4.49
CA ALA A 62 -1.78 8.07 4.18
C ALA A 62 -2.24 9.41 4.77
N SER A 63 -1.30 10.18 5.31
CA SER A 63 -1.52 11.46 6.01
C SER A 63 -0.52 12.53 5.61
#